data_AF-A0A200R574-F1
#
_entry.id   AF-A0A200R574-F1
#
_cell.length_a   1.000
_cell.length_b   1.000
_cell.length_c   1.000
_cell.angle_alpha   90.00
_cell.angle_beta   90.00
_cell.angle_gamma   90.00
#
_symmetry.space_group_name_H-M   'P 1'
#
loop_
_entity.id
_entity.type
_entity.pdbx_description
1 polymer ?
#
loop_
_entity_poly.entity_id
_entity_poly.type
_entity_poly.pdbx_seq_one_letter_code
_entity_poly.pdbx_strand_id
1 'polypeptide(L)' 'MEMGEEGFERIDEGCRTPNHDECQIRTNLVCPPPPPKKKKPINCGKKRDPPKNGYFQPPDLELLFVMSPRREAWA' A
#
# COMPACT_ATOMS: atom_id res chain seq x y z
N MET A 1 -3.02 26.80 -59.33
CA MET A 1 -3.49 25.47 -58.91
C MET A 1 -2.27 24.57 -58.88
N GLU A 2 -1.91 24.08 -57.70
CA GLU A 2 -1.32 22.77 -57.43
C GLU A 2 -1.38 22.65 -55.89
N MET A 3 -2.39 21.94 -55.41
CA MET A 3 -2.51 21.53 -54.00
C MET A 3 -2.15 20.05 -53.98
N GLY A 4 -1.13 19.66 -53.22
CA GLY A 4 -0.82 18.27 -52.90
C GLY A 4 -0.28 18.26 -51.47
N GLU A 5 -1.07 17.73 -50.53
CA GLU A 5 -0.94 16.35 -50.01
C GLU A 5 0.28 16.19 -49.10
N GLU A 6 0.27 15.66 -47.89
CA GLU A 6 -0.67 15.36 -46.83
C GLU A 6 0.24 15.21 -45.60
N GLY A 7 -0.25 15.50 -44.40
CA GLY A 7 0.54 15.29 -43.21
C GLY A 7 -0.17 15.82 -41.98
N PHE A 8 -1.43 15.42 -41.80
CA PHE A 8 -2.09 15.55 -40.52
C PHE A 8 -1.42 14.58 -39.53
N GLU A 9 -0.22 14.91 -39.07
CA GLU A 9 0.29 14.34 -37.84
C GLU A 9 -0.44 15.04 -36.70
N ARG A 10 -1.46 14.33 -36.21
CA ARG A 10 -2.19 14.60 -34.99
C ARG A 10 -1.18 14.91 -33.88
N ILE A 11 -0.94 16.20 -33.63
CA ILE A 11 -0.28 16.68 -32.42
C ILE A 11 -1.19 16.19 -31.30
N ASP A 12 -0.79 15.12 -30.66
CA ASP A 12 -1.43 14.59 -29.47
C ASP A 12 -1.32 15.70 -28.42
N GLU A 13 -2.36 16.53 -28.32
CA GLU A 13 -2.53 17.66 -27.40
C GLU A 13 -2.71 17.14 -25.97
N GLY A 14 -1.68 16.46 -25.48
CA GLY A 14 -1.60 15.88 -24.14
C GLY A 14 -0.22 16.08 -23.54
N CYS A 15 -0.15 16.06 -22.20
CA CYS A 15 1.13 16.01 -21.50
C CYS A 15 1.80 14.66 -21.79
N ARG A 16 2.88 14.66 -22.58
CA ARG A 16 3.68 13.48 -22.89
C ARG A 16 5.00 13.48 -22.13
N THR A 17 5.42 12.30 -21.68
CA THR A 17 6.77 12.12 -21.11
C THR A 17 7.85 12.50 -22.14
N PRO A 18 8.80 13.40 -21.80
CA PRO A 18 9.92 13.72 -22.67
C PRO A 18 10.73 12.46 -23.02
N ASN A 19 11.04 12.27 -24.30
CA ASN A 19 11.70 11.06 -24.82
C ASN A 19 13.19 11.27 -25.13
N HIS A 20 13.72 12.49 -24.98
CA HIS A 20 15.13 12.80 -25.19
C HIS A 20 16.02 12.10 -24.15
N ASP A 21 17.20 11.62 -24.56
CA ASP A 21 18.08 10.78 -23.73
C ASP A 21 18.51 11.47 -22.41
N GLU A 22 18.63 12.81 -22.40
CA GLU A 22 18.98 13.56 -21.19
C GLU A 22 17.87 13.55 -20.12
N CYS A 23 16.62 13.36 -20.55
CA CYS A 23 15.43 13.33 -19.70
C CYS A 23 15.02 11.91 -19.31
N GLN A 24 15.60 10.88 -19.95
CA GLN A 24 15.31 9.49 -19.60
C GLN A 24 15.99 9.12 -18.28
N ILE A 25 15.22 8.48 -17.39
CA ILE A 25 15.76 7.88 -16.17
C ILE A 25 16.72 6.78 -16.59
N ARG A 26 17.96 6.83 -16.10
CA ARG A 26 18.98 5.81 -16.40
C ARG A 26 18.45 4.42 -16.05
N THR A 27 18.23 3.60 -17.07
CA THR A 27 17.77 2.21 -16.94
C THR A 27 18.87 1.25 -16.50
N ASN A 28 20.13 1.65 -16.64
CA ASN A 28 21.32 0.83 -16.33
C ASN A 28 21.77 0.92 -14.87
N LEU A 29 20.83 0.92 -13.92
CA LEU A 29 21.19 0.69 -12.52
C LEU A 29 21.31 -0.83 -12.31
N VAL A 30 22.52 -1.36 -12.47
CA VAL A 30 22.83 -2.71 -11.99
C VAL A 30 22.60 -2.69 -10.48
N CYS A 31 21.51 -3.32 -10.03
CA CYS A 31 21.22 -3.44 -8.61
C CYS A 31 22.43 -4.08 -7.91
N PRO A 32 22.89 -3.53 -6.78
CA PRO A 32 23.93 -4.19 -6.02
C PRO A 32 23.48 -5.61 -5.61
N PRO A 33 24.41 -6.55 -5.44
CA PRO A 33 24.07 -7.90 -4.99
C PRO A 33 23.32 -7.84 -3.66
N PRO A 34 22.36 -8.75 -3.42
CA PRO A 34 21.58 -8.75 -2.18
C PRO A 34 22.49 -8.96 -0.96
N PRO A 35 22.17 -8.35 0.19
CA PRO A 35 22.93 -8.56 1.41
C PRO A 35 22.88 -10.04 1.85
N PRO A 36 23.91 -10.54 2.55
CA PRO A 36 23.93 -11.92 3.02
C PRO A 36 22.79 -12.18 4.01
N LYS A 37 22.19 -13.38 3.93
CA LYS A 37 21.11 -13.78 4.84
C LYS A 37 21.62 -13.77 6.28
N LYS A 38 21.00 -12.97 7.15
CA LYS A 38 21.23 -13.04 8.61
C LYS A 38 20.79 -14.41 9.13
N LYS A 39 21.58 -15.01 10.03
CA LYS A 39 21.17 -16.23 10.75
C LYS A 39 19.91 -15.91 11.55
N LYS A 40 18.85 -16.72 11.40
CA LYS A 40 17.63 -16.57 12.19
C LYS A 40 17.98 -16.71 13.67
N PRO A 41 17.51 -15.81 14.56
CA PRO A 41 17.68 -16.03 15.98
C PRO A 41 16.99 -17.34 16.37
N ILE A 42 17.60 -18.09 17.31
CA ILE A 42 17.21 -19.46 17.74
C ILE A 42 15.73 -19.57 18.15
N ASN A 43 15.11 -18.42 18.42
CA ASN A 43 13.76 -18.22 18.93
C ASN A 43 12.76 -17.72 17.87
N CYS A 44 13.19 -17.39 16.64
CA CYS A 44 12.31 -16.82 15.60
C CYS A 44 11.40 -17.85 14.89
N GLY A 45 11.53 -19.13 15.23
CA GLY A 45 10.77 -20.23 14.61
C GLY A 45 10.05 -21.15 15.60
N LYS A 46 10.23 -20.93 16.90
CA LYS A 46 9.47 -21.66 17.92
C LYS A 46 8.11 -20.98 18.00
N LYS A 47 7.06 -21.62 17.48
CA LYS A 47 5.68 -21.19 17.71
C LYS A 47 5.50 -21.10 19.22
N ARG A 48 5.39 -19.88 19.75
CA ARG A 48 5.10 -19.68 21.17
C ARG A 48 3.67 -20.16 21.38
N ASP A 49 3.43 -20.92 22.45
CA ASP A 49 2.07 -21.28 22.80
C ASP A 49 1.22 -20.01 23.00
N PRO A 50 -0.07 -20.03 22.59
CA PRO A 50 -1.00 -18.98 22.94
C PRO A 50 -1.02 -18.74 24.46
N PRO A 51 -1.29 -17.50 24.92
CA PRO A 51 -1.53 -17.24 26.34
C PRO A 51 -2.63 -18.14 26.88
N LYS A 52 -2.41 -18.70 28.08
CA LYS A 52 -3.35 -19.63 28.74
C LYS A 52 -4.78 -19.07 28.86
N ASN A 53 -4.91 -17.76 28.96
CA ASN A 53 -6.18 -17.07 29.20
C ASN A 53 -6.72 -16.38 27.92
N GLY A 54 -6.20 -16.73 26.75
CA GLY A 54 -6.49 -16.02 25.51
C GLY A 54 -5.79 -14.66 25.43
N TYR A 55 -5.81 -14.05 24.25
CA TYR A 55 -5.22 -12.72 24.02
C TYR A 55 -6.16 -11.58 24.41
N PHE A 56 -7.46 -11.84 24.34
CA PHE A 56 -8.51 -10.89 24.67
C PHE A 56 -9.48 -11.57 25.62
N GLN A 57 -9.71 -10.93 26.76
CA GLN A 57 -10.71 -11.35 27.74
C GLN A 57 -11.81 -10.30 27.70
N PRO A 58 -12.83 -10.45 26.82
CA PRO A 58 -13.91 -9.49 26.78
C PRO A 58 -14.61 -9.43 28.15
N PRO A 59 -15.05 -8.24 28.57
CA PRO A 59 -16.00 -8.15 29.66
C PRO A 59 -17.29 -8.88 29.29
N ASP A 60 -18.05 -9.28 30.31
CA ASP A 60 -19.37 -9.87 30.10
C ASP A 60 -20.27 -8.88 29.36
N LEU A 61 -20.76 -9.28 28.18
CA LEU A 61 -21.63 -8.44 27.36
C LEU A 61 -22.99 -8.22 28.03
N GLU A 62 -23.44 -9.15 28.88
CA GLU A 62 -24.70 -9.01 29.60
C GLU A 62 -24.68 -7.78 30.53
N LEU A 63 -23.51 -7.42 31.08
CA LEU A 63 -23.33 -6.22 31.91
C LEU A 63 -23.60 -4.92 31.14
N LEU A 64 -23.35 -4.90 29.82
CA LEU A 64 -23.62 -3.72 28.99
C LEU A 64 -25.12 -3.47 28.83
N PHE A 65 -25.93 -4.52 28.88
CA PHE A 65 -27.39 -4.44 28.74
C PHE A 65 -28.13 -4.24 30.08
N VAL A 66 -27.47 -4.52 31.21
CA VAL A 66 -28.00 -4.19 32.55
C VAL A 66 -28.05 -2.68 32.78
N MET A 67 -27.21 -1.91 32.07
CA MET A 67 -27.27 -0.45 32.13
C MET A 67 -28.51 0.05 31.38
N SER A 68 -29.47 0.60 32.13
CA SER A 68 -30.69 1.19 31.57
C SER A 68 -30.35 2.24 30.51
N PRO A 69 -31.08 2.31 29.37
CA PRO A 69 -30.90 3.38 28.40
C PRO A 69 -31.00 4.75 29.09
N ARG A 70 -29.93 5.56 29.00
CA ARG A 70 -29.99 6.97 29.36
C ARG A 70 -30.93 7.65 28.36
N ARG A 71 -32.16 7.91 28.80
CA ARG A 71 -33.09 8.76 28.05
C ARG A 71 -32.56 10.18 28.09
N GLU A 72 -31.84 10.58 27.04
CA GLU A 72 -31.72 11.99 26.70
C GLU A 72 -32.87 12.32 25.75
N ALA A 73 -33.84 13.09 26.26
CA ALA A 73 -34.81 13.76 25.42
C ALA A 73 -34.04 14.91 24.75
N TRP A 74 -33.86 14.83 23.43
CA TRP A 74 -33.37 15.96 22.66
C TRP A 74 -34.52 16.94 22.39
N ALA A 75 -34.15 18.21 22.24
CA ALA A 75 -35.01 19.40 22.25
C ALA A 75 -35.86 19.57 20.99
#